data_AF-A0A6V7V3T3-F1
#
_entry.id   AF-A0A6V7V3T3-F1
#
_cell.length_a   1.000
_cell.length_b   1.000
_cell.length_c   1.000
_cell.angle_alpha   90.00
_cell.angle_beta   90.00
_cell.angle_gamma   90.00
#
_symmetry.space_group_name_H-M   'P 1'
#
loop_
_entity.id
_entity.type
_entity.pdbx_description
1 polymer ?
#
loop_
_entity_poly.entity_id
_entity_poly.type
_entity_poly.pdbx_seq_one_letter_code
_entity_poly.pdbx_strand_id
1 'polypeptide(L)'
;MRHLELLLEFQEARCTVQTHNLTGCYKCESGAQLQYTCLTDQGDALANIECADGTVFSARCSPNGTFGRENLPFDHFQIKTKCRVDCPAGETQFELTGALYYVPIKKRFQHGYRDSETLDLPQEIGGILDSTH
;
A
#
# COMPACT_ATOMS: atom_id res chain seq x y z
N MET A 1 16.61 48.28 -21.22
CA MET A 1 16.41 46.82 -21.04
C MET A 1 16.43 46.55 -19.55
N ARG A 2 15.33 46.07 -18.96
CA ARG A 2 15.25 45.84 -17.51
C ARG A 2 16.02 44.55 -17.18
N HIS A 3 17.00 44.67 -16.29
CA HIS A 3 17.75 43.54 -15.73
C HIS A 3 16.77 42.67 -14.94
N LEU A 4 16.59 41.42 -15.37
CA LEU A 4 15.89 40.41 -14.58
C LEU A 4 16.97 39.60 -13.86
N GLU A 5 17.07 39.76 -12.55
CA GLU A 5 17.89 38.89 -11.70
C GLU A 5 17.02 37.70 -11.28
N LEU A 6 17.39 36.50 -11.75
CA LEU A 6 16.81 35.25 -11.29
C LEU A 6 17.47 34.91 -9.95
N LEU A 7 16.78 35.22 -8.84
CA LEU A 7 17.13 34.67 -7.53
C LEU A 7 16.54 33.26 -7.43
N LEU A 8 17.39 32.26 -7.60
CA LEU A 8 17.06 30.87 -7.27
C LEU A 8 17.23 30.68 -5.76
N GLU A 9 16.12 30.64 -5.03
CA GLU A 9 16.12 30.25 -3.62
C GLU A 9 16.18 28.72 -3.58
N PHE A 10 17.38 28.17 -3.38
CA PHE A 10 17.55 26.74 -3.12
C PHE A 10 16.95 26.44 -1.74
N GLN A 11 15.80 25.77 -1.72
CA GLN A 11 15.24 25.26 -0.47
C GLN A 11 16.01 24.00 -0.10
N GLU A 12 16.76 24.09 0.99
CA GLU A 12 17.38 22.97 1.65
C GLU A 12 16.34 22.21 2.50
N ALA A 13 15.27 21.74 1.85
CA ALA A 13 14.25 20.87 2.43
C ALA A 13 14.71 19.41 2.61
N ARG A 14 14.72 18.91 3.85
CA ARG A 14 14.78 17.49 4.19
C ARG A 14 13.39 16.96 4.49
N CYS A 15 13.03 15.85 3.86
CA CYS A 15 11.73 15.24 4.04
C CYS A 15 11.78 14.01 4.94
N THR A 16 10.76 13.80 5.76
CA THR A 16 10.59 12.61 6.59
C THR A 16 9.20 12.03 6.38
N VAL A 17 9.13 10.73 6.12
CA VAL A 17 7.86 10.01 5.95
C VAL A 17 7.59 9.16 7.18
N GLN A 18 6.38 9.30 7.72
CA GLN A 18 5.86 8.48 8.81
C GLN A 18 4.72 7.63 8.27
N THR A 19 4.87 6.31 8.33
CA THR A 19 3.84 5.35 7.89
C THR A 19 2.82 5.12 9.00
N HIS A 20 1.53 5.16 8.67
CA HIS A 20 0.44 4.86 9.60
C HIS A 20 -0.07 3.44 9.44
N ASN A 21 -0.35 3.04 8.19
CA ASN A 21 -0.90 1.72 7.91
C ASN A 21 -0.63 1.30 6.47
N LEU A 22 -0.52 -0.01 6.25
CA LEU A 22 -0.44 -0.63 4.93
C LEU A 22 -1.44 -1.79 4.88
N THR A 23 -2.54 -1.59 4.15
CA THR A 23 -3.67 -2.54 4.13
C THR A 23 -4.14 -2.80 2.71
N GLY A 24 -4.55 -4.04 2.43
CA GLY A 24 -5.04 -4.45 1.13
C GLY A 24 -4.48 -5.81 0.77
N CYS A 25 -4.32 -6.05 -0.53
CA CYS A 25 -3.94 -7.35 -1.03
C CYS A 25 -2.64 -7.36 -1.81
N TYR A 26 -2.03 -8.54 -1.84
CA TYR A 26 -0.90 -8.85 -2.72
C TYR A 26 -1.39 -9.69 -3.91
N LYS A 27 -0.70 -9.58 -5.06
CA LYS A 27 -1.06 -10.22 -6.34
C LYS A 27 -2.51 -9.93 -6.77
N CYS A 28 -2.97 -8.70 -6.58
CA CYS A 28 -4.32 -8.25 -6.94
C CYS A 28 -4.27 -6.90 -7.66
N GLU A 29 -5.32 -6.57 -8.42
CA GLU A 29 -5.42 -5.32 -9.19
C GLU A 29 -5.49 -4.09 -8.28
N SER A 30 -6.16 -4.18 -7.13
CA SER A 30 -6.32 -3.05 -6.20
C SER A 30 -5.04 -2.73 -5.41
N GLY A 31 -4.11 -3.67 -5.29
CA GLY A 31 -2.91 -3.56 -4.46
C GLY A 31 -3.18 -3.31 -2.98
N ALA A 32 -2.21 -2.72 -2.31
CA ALA A 32 -2.28 -2.30 -0.92
C ALA A 32 -2.25 -0.77 -0.80
N GLN A 33 -3.15 -0.23 0.01
CA GLN A 33 -3.18 1.19 0.34
C GLN A 33 -2.24 1.47 1.51
N LEU A 34 -1.23 2.29 1.24
CA LEU A 34 -0.35 2.93 2.22
C LEU A 34 -0.99 4.24 2.67
N GLN A 35 -1.04 4.45 3.98
CA GLN A 35 -1.38 5.74 4.60
C GLN A 35 -0.14 6.28 5.31
N TYR A 36 0.17 7.55 5.09
CA TYR A 36 1.40 8.17 5.63
C TYR A 36 1.19 9.66 5.92
N THR A 37 2.09 10.23 6.71
CA THR A 37 2.30 11.68 6.82
C THR A 37 3.70 11.99 6.34
N CYS A 38 3.85 12.97 5.45
CA CYS A 38 5.16 13.50 5.08
C CYS A 38 5.38 14.90 5.67
N LEU A 39 6.52 15.08 6.34
CA LEU A 39 6.98 16.35 6.87
C LEU A 39 8.21 16.83 6.09
N THR A 40 8.40 18.15 6.05
CA THR A 40 9.65 18.78 5.60
C THR A 40 10.06 19.85 6.62
N ASP A 41 11.36 20.08 6.79
CA ASP A 41 11.88 21.13 7.67
C ASP A 41 11.84 22.53 7.04
N GLN A 42 11.73 22.62 5.72
CA GLN A 42 11.66 23.89 4.99
C GLN A 42 10.70 23.82 3.80
N GLY A 43 9.88 24.87 3.65
CA GLY A 43 8.97 25.04 2.51
C GLY A 43 7.97 23.89 2.32
N ASP A 44 7.30 23.87 1.18
CA ASP A 44 6.60 22.67 0.73
C ASP A 44 7.51 21.93 -0.25
N ALA A 45 7.54 20.60 -0.17
CA ALA A 45 8.42 19.77 -0.99
C ALA A 45 7.68 18.57 -1.57
N LEU A 46 8.21 18.03 -2.67
CA LEU A 46 7.81 16.75 -3.24
C LEU A 46 8.95 15.76 -3.02
N ALA A 47 8.74 14.81 -2.13
CA ALA A 47 9.70 13.74 -1.86
C ALA A 47 9.54 12.61 -2.86
N ASN A 48 10.65 12.04 -3.32
CA ASN A 48 10.68 10.79 -4.07
C ASN A 48 11.07 9.65 -3.14
N ILE A 49 10.30 8.57 -3.15
CA ILE A 49 10.51 7.42 -2.28
C ILE A 49 10.86 6.21 -3.12
N GLU A 50 11.97 5.57 -2.78
CA GLU A 50 12.44 4.33 -3.40
C GLU A 50 12.74 3.29 -2.31
N CYS A 51 12.13 2.12 -2.42
CA CYS A 51 12.34 1.02 -1.48
C CYS A 51 13.24 -0.07 -2.07
N ALA A 52 13.90 -0.84 -1.20
CA ALA A 52 14.84 -1.89 -1.61
C ALA A 52 14.20 -3.04 -2.41
N ASP A 53 12.87 -3.19 -2.34
CA ASP A 53 12.09 -4.18 -3.09
C ASP A 53 11.61 -3.65 -4.45
N GLY A 54 12.02 -2.43 -4.83
CA GLY A 54 11.64 -1.79 -6.09
C GLY A 54 10.35 -0.98 -6.02
N THR A 55 9.69 -0.91 -4.85
CA THR A 55 8.54 -0.02 -4.66
C THR A 55 8.96 1.43 -4.81
N VAL A 56 8.23 2.21 -5.61
CA VAL A 56 8.50 3.64 -5.83
C VAL A 56 7.21 4.45 -5.75
N PHE A 57 7.26 5.61 -5.11
CA PHE A 57 6.16 6.58 -5.07
C PHE A 57 6.65 7.98 -4.70
N SER A 58 5.77 8.99 -4.79
CA SER A 58 6.09 10.35 -4.38
C SER A 58 5.15 10.83 -3.27
N ALA A 59 5.66 11.69 -2.38
CA ALA A 59 4.89 12.24 -1.27
C ALA A 59 4.97 13.77 -1.28
N ARG A 60 3.82 14.44 -1.15
CA ARG A 60 3.79 15.88 -0.85
C ARG A 60 4.08 16.07 0.63
N CYS A 61 4.99 16.97 0.96
CA CYS A 61 5.46 17.24 2.31
C CYS A 61 5.28 18.72 2.61
N SER A 62 4.84 19.02 3.83
CA SER A 62 4.76 20.39 4.36
C SER A 62 5.32 20.45 5.77
N PRO A 63 5.65 21.66 6.30
CA PRO A 63 6.19 21.80 7.65
C PRO A 63 5.19 21.36 8.73
N ASN A 64 3.89 21.46 8.44
CA ASN A 64 2.82 21.02 9.32
C ASN A 64 2.47 19.53 9.15
N GLY A 65 3.12 18.84 8.22
CA GLY A 65 2.80 17.48 7.84
C GLY A 65 1.62 17.39 6.87
N THR A 66 1.82 16.65 5.79
CA THR A 66 0.79 16.37 4.80
C THR A 66 0.41 14.90 4.87
N PHE A 67 -0.86 14.61 5.12
CA PHE A 67 -1.38 13.25 5.06
C PHE A 67 -1.56 12.82 3.60
N GLY A 68 -1.12 11.61 3.27
CA GLY A 68 -1.19 11.03 1.92
C GLY A 68 -1.70 9.60 1.93
N ARG A 69 -2.17 9.15 0.75
CA ARG A 69 -2.52 7.76 0.49
C ARG A 69 -1.99 7.33 -0.87
N GLU A 70 -1.22 6.25 -0.91
CA GLU A 70 -0.79 5.63 -2.16
C GLU A 70 -1.30 4.20 -2.26
N ASN A 71 -1.63 3.75 -3.47
CA ASN A 71 -1.89 2.34 -3.75
C ASN A 71 -0.63 1.73 -4.36
N LEU A 72 -0.05 0.75 -3.67
CA LEU A 72 1.23 0.11 -4.02
C LEU A 72 0.99 -1.36 -4.39
N PRO A 73 1.51 -1.83 -5.53
CA PRO A 73 1.44 -3.24 -5.89
C PRO A 73 2.47 -4.05 -5.10
N PHE A 74 2.06 -5.20 -4.57
CA PHE A 74 2.95 -6.17 -3.94
C PHE A 74 2.67 -7.58 -4.44
N ASP A 75 3.70 -8.42 -4.46
CA ASP A 75 3.63 -9.81 -4.90
C ASP A 75 3.76 -10.83 -3.77
N HIS A 76 3.89 -10.38 -2.52
CA HIS A 76 4.06 -11.23 -1.36
C HIS A 76 3.26 -10.73 -0.14
N PHE A 77 3.03 -11.64 0.81
CA PHE A 77 2.16 -11.42 1.97
C PHE A 77 2.76 -10.43 3.00
N GLN A 78 4.05 -10.58 3.32
CA GLN A 78 4.69 -9.85 4.41
C GLN A 78 5.64 -8.78 3.88
N ILE A 79 5.25 -7.51 4.02
CA ILE A 79 6.06 -6.38 3.59
C ILE A 79 6.98 -5.99 4.74
N LYS A 80 8.28 -5.97 4.48
CA LYS A 80 9.31 -5.41 5.36
C LYS A 80 10.49 -4.96 4.51
N THR A 81 10.50 -3.69 4.13
CA THR A 81 11.49 -3.14 3.21
C THR A 81 11.98 -1.77 3.69
N LYS A 82 13.26 -1.47 3.46
CA LYS A 82 13.83 -0.15 3.74
C LYS A 82 13.57 0.76 2.57
N CYS A 83 13.09 1.95 2.86
CA CYS A 83 12.77 2.97 1.88
C CYS A 83 13.62 4.21 2.13
N ARG A 84 14.02 4.82 1.02
CA ARG A 84 14.84 6.01 0.91
C ARG A 84 13.96 7.16 0.45
N VAL A 85 14.07 8.30 1.13
CA VAL A 85 13.27 9.50 0.85
C VAL A 85 14.22 10.57 0.37
N ASP A 86 14.09 10.96 -0.88
CA ASP A 86 14.90 11.98 -1.54
C ASP A 86 14.13 13.30 -1.63
N CYS A 87 14.72 14.35 -1.06
CA CYS A 87 14.31 15.73 -1.21
C CYS A 87 15.55 16.60 -1.51
N PRO A 88 15.36 17.84 -2.03
CA PRO A 88 16.46 18.65 -2.56
C PRO A 88 17.69 18.83 -1.64
N ALA A 89 17.51 18.75 -0.32
CA ALA A 89 18.58 18.94 0.68
C ALA A 89 19.16 17.66 1.28
N GLY A 90 18.70 16.51 0.81
CA GLY A 90 19.27 15.23 1.19
C GLY A 90 18.25 14.14 1.40
N GLU A 91 18.80 13.06 1.93
CA GLU A 91 18.16 11.76 1.98
C GLU A 91 17.81 11.38 3.43
N THR A 92 16.60 10.89 3.64
CA THR A 92 16.23 10.19 4.89
C THR A 92 15.76 8.77 4.58
N GLN A 93 15.52 7.96 5.61
CA GLN A 93 15.11 6.57 5.46
C GLN A 93 14.00 6.21 6.44
N PHE A 94 13.13 5.29 6.02
CA PHE A 94 12.13 4.66 6.90
C PHE A 94 11.98 3.16 6.53
N GLU A 95 11.34 2.38 7.40
CA GLU A 95 11.01 0.98 7.11
C GLU A 95 9.51 0.86 6.82
N LEU A 96 9.16 0.39 5.62
CA LEU A 96 7.79 0.08 5.25
C LEU A 96 7.47 -1.34 5.71
N THR A 97 6.42 -1.48 6.52
CA THR A 97 5.98 -2.77 7.06
C THR A 97 4.47 -2.97 6.90
N GLY A 98 4.05 -4.22 6.72
CA GLY A 98 2.63 -4.58 6.64
C GLY A 98 2.40 -6.06 6.35
N ALA A 99 1.15 -6.50 6.54
CA ALA A 99 0.70 -7.84 6.20
C ALA A 99 -0.55 -7.75 5.31
N LEU A 100 -0.49 -8.35 4.13
CA LEU A 100 -1.48 -8.20 3.06
C LEU A 100 -2.26 -9.49 2.84
N TYR A 101 -3.54 -9.42 2.52
CA TYR A 101 -4.33 -10.64 2.25
C TYR A 101 -4.25 -11.06 0.78
N TYR A 102 -4.48 -12.34 0.51
CA TYR A 102 -4.58 -12.86 -0.86
C TYR A 102 -6.01 -12.76 -1.37
N VAL A 103 -6.18 -12.40 -2.64
CA VAL A 103 -7.48 -12.44 -3.33
C VAL A 103 -7.47 -13.55 -4.38
N PRO A 104 -8.23 -14.64 -4.19
CA PRO A 104 -8.36 -15.68 -5.20
C PRO A 104 -9.00 -15.14 -6.49
N ILE A 105 -8.45 -15.51 -7.64
CA ILE A 105 -9.05 -15.18 -8.94
C ILE A 105 -10.37 -15.96 -9.06
N LYS A 106 -11.51 -15.25 -8.97
CA LYS A 106 -12.79 -15.80 -9.40
C LYS A 106 -12.73 -15.92 -10.92
N LYS A 107 -12.49 -17.12 -11.45
CA LYS A 107 -12.62 -17.37 -12.89
C LYS A 107 -14.03 -16.95 -13.30
N ARG A 108 -14.17 -15.83 -14.01
CA ARG A 108 -15.39 -15.52 -14.75
C ARG A 108 -15.46 -16.53 -15.89
N PHE A 109 -16.03 -17.69 -15.63
CA PHE A 109 -16.45 -18.60 -16.69
C PHE A 109 -17.53 -17.89 -17.50
N GLN A 110 -17.14 -17.23 -18.60
CA GLN A 110 -18.08 -16.89 -19.65
C GLN A 110 -18.37 -18.18 -20.44
N HIS A 111 -19.66 -18.52 -20.51
CA HIS A 111 -20.28 -19.62 -21.25
C HIS A 111 -20.12 -21.06 -20.72
N GLY A 112 -21.18 -21.51 -20.03
CA GLY A 112 -21.93 -22.71 -20.42
C GLY A 112 -21.33 -24.08 -20.06
N TYR A 113 -21.45 -24.48 -18.80
CA TYR A 113 -21.55 -25.91 -18.44
C TYR A 113 -22.40 -26.02 -17.17
N ARG A 114 -23.57 -26.66 -17.28
CA ARG A 114 -24.29 -27.22 -16.12
C ARG A 114 -23.38 -28.30 -15.55
N ASP A 115 -23.03 -28.22 -14.28
CA ASP A 115 -23.45 -29.24 -13.32
C ASP A 115 -23.06 -28.85 -11.89
N SER A 116 -23.94 -29.28 -10.99
CA SER A 116 -23.97 -29.04 -9.56
C SER A 116 -22.75 -29.60 -8.83
N GLU A 117 -22.17 -28.82 -7.93
CA GLU A 117 -21.52 -29.36 -6.73
C GLU A 117 -22.01 -28.55 -5.53
N THR A 118 -22.97 -29.15 -4.83
CA THR A 118 -23.34 -28.82 -3.46
C THR A 118 -22.08 -28.97 -2.60
N LEU A 119 -21.67 -27.92 -1.90
CA LEU A 119 -20.62 -28.00 -0.89
C LEU A 119 -21.14 -28.87 0.26
N ASP A 120 -20.72 -30.13 0.29
CA ASP A 120 -20.93 -31.04 1.41
C ASP A 120 -20.21 -30.47 2.64
N LEU A 121 -21.00 -29.93 3.57
CA LEU A 121 -20.61 -29.76 4.96
C LEU A 121 -20.56 -31.15 5.61
N PRO A 122 -19.54 -31.48 6.42
CA PRO A 122 -19.47 -32.78 7.08
C PRO A 122 -20.71 -33.02 7.96
N GLN A 123 -21.41 -34.14 7.69
CA GLN A 123 -22.52 -34.63 8.49
C GLN A 123 -22.02 -35.07 9.88
N GLU A 124 -22.46 -34.35 10.91
CA GLU A 124 -22.46 -34.83 12.29
C GLU A 124 -23.36 -36.09 12.37
N ILE A 125 -22.79 -37.16 12.91
CA ILE A 125 -23.41 -38.48 13.04
C ILE A 125 -23.98 -38.58 14.46
N GLY A 126 -25.30 -38.77 14.60
CA GLY A 126 -25.92 -39.02 15.91
C GLY A 126 -27.42 -39.23 15.83
N GLY A 127 -27.83 -40.48 15.57
CA GLY A 127 -29.19 -40.88 15.20
C GLY A 127 -30.24 -40.78 16.30
N ILE A 128 -31.46 -40.50 15.85
CA ILE A 128 -32.72 -40.64 16.59
C ILE A 128 -33.24 -42.06 16.31
N LEU A 129 -33.34 -42.88 17.35
CA LEU A 129 -34.18 -44.08 17.34
C LEU A 129 -35.62 -43.62 17.52
N ASP A 130 -36.49 -43.94 16.56
CA ASP A 130 -37.91 -43.71 16.69
C ASP A 130 -38.71 -45.01 16.47
N SER A 131 -39.72 -45.19 17.34
CA SER A 131 -40.98 -45.91 17.17
C SER A 131 -40.92 -47.46 17.11
N THR A 132 -41.84 -48.26 17.66
CA THR A 132 -43.25 -48.06 18.05
C THR A 132 -43.70 -49.24 18.93
N HIS A 133 -44.67 -49.04 19.84
CA HIS A 133 -45.71 -50.04 20.13
C HIS A 133 -47.01 -49.36 20.55
#